data_AF-A0A417IV34-F1
#
_entry.id   AF-A0A417IV34-F1
#
_cell.length_a   1.000
_cell.length_b   1.000
_cell.length_c   1.000
_cell.angle_alpha   90.00
_cell.angle_beta   90.00
_cell.angle_gamma   90.00
#
_symmetry.space_group_name_H-M   'P 1'
#
loop_
_entity.id
_entity.type
_entity.pdbx_description
1 polymer ?
#
loop_
_entity_poly.entity_id
_entity_poly.type
_entity_poly.pdbx_seq_one_letter_code
_entity_poly.pdbx_strand_id
1 'polypeptide(L)'
;MLCALIIQHLFSIPTDSLLLVFLHYSRPLREFCGFTKVPDASKITRFKQDFLSDLQSVFDNLVDITEPICQDIDNNLASMLLFDTSGIEAYVTENNPKYANRIIKQLKAYAKANNFNSSYDPLLPMKREGSKSNLRSKLPTMKFVCPKMKWEYNRQDKSSRRVCHCDDPCTTSSCGKMIYVYPEKNLRAYPGVERGSKEWDETYKIRVNVEKSINHFKDSFCVANRKTTNEKTLHADLLLSGISQLLTVVVADKINQRQHIRSLKSFIA
;
A
#
# COMPACT_ATOMS: atom_id res chain seq x y z
N MET A 1 13.49 -5.21 -23.53
CA MET A 1 13.09 -4.35 -22.39
C MET A 1 12.70 -5.19 -21.18
N LEU A 2 11.71 -6.09 -21.31
CA LEU A 2 11.27 -6.97 -20.23
C LEU A 2 12.44 -7.68 -19.51
N CYS A 3 13.35 -8.34 -20.24
CA CYS A 3 14.52 -9.02 -19.65
C CYS A 3 15.38 -8.10 -18.78
N ALA A 4 15.62 -6.86 -19.21
CA ALA A 4 16.41 -5.90 -18.46
C ALA A 4 15.73 -5.49 -17.15
N LEU A 5 14.40 -5.36 -17.16
CA LEU A 5 13.62 -5.06 -15.96
C LEU A 5 13.50 -6.27 -15.03
N ILE A 6 13.40 -7.49 -15.56
CA ILE A 6 13.47 -8.72 -14.74
C ILE A 6 14.84 -8.81 -14.05
N ILE A 7 15.93 -8.63 -14.79
CA ILE A 7 17.30 -8.57 -14.25
C ILE A 7 17.42 -7.51 -13.17
N GLN A 8 16.84 -6.32 -13.40
CA GLN A 8 16.84 -5.24 -12.42
C GLN A 8 16.27 -5.69 -11.07
N HIS A 9 15.13 -6.40 -11.09
CA HIS A 9 14.48 -6.88 -9.86
C HIS A 9 15.21 -8.08 -9.26
N LEU A 10 15.64 -9.06 -10.06
CA LEU A 10 16.40 -10.23 -9.61
C LEU A 10 17.69 -9.84 -8.88
N PHE A 11 18.42 -8.84 -9.37
CA PHE A 11 19.65 -8.35 -8.74
C PHE A 11 19.45 -7.18 -7.77
N SER A 12 18.20 -6.79 -7.53
CA SER A 12 17.84 -5.66 -6.68
C SER A 12 18.56 -4.35 -7.01
N ILE A 13 18.61 -4.02 -8.30
CA ILE A 13 19.15 -2.76 -8.81
C ILE A 13 18.12 -1.64 -8.52
N PRO A 14 18.38 -0.75 -7.53
CA PRO A 14 17.38 0.12 -6.92
C PRO A 14 16.72 1.16 -7.84
N THR A 15 17.38 1.53 -8.94
CA THR A 15 16.90 2.61 -9.81
C THR A 15 17.07 2.28 -11.28
N ASP A 16 16.17 2.81 -12.10
CA ASP A 16 16.24 2.68 -13.56
C ASP A 16 17.54 3.35 -14.09
N SER A 17 17.99 4.46 -13.47
CA SER A 17 19.26 5.09 -13.80
C SER A 17 20.46 4.16 -13.57
N LEU A 18 20.50 3.42 -12.46
CA LEU A 18 21.59 2.48 -12.21
C LEU A 18 21.55 1.28 -13.18
N LEU A 19 20.35 0.82 -13.55
CA LEU A 19 20.21 -0.20 -14.61
C LEU A 19 20.82 0.29 -15.93
N LEU A 20 20.57 1.54 -16.32
CA LEU A 20 21.16 2.14 -17.52
C LEU A 20 22.69 2.20 -17.44
N VAL A 21 23.25 2.50 -16.27
CA VAL A 21 24.70 2.46 -16.03
C VAL A 21 25.25 1.04 -16.25
N PHE A 22 24.62 0.01 -15.68
CA PHE A 22 25.03 -1.38 -15.92
C PHE A 22 24.98 -1.77 -17.40
N LEU A 23 23.91 -1.40 -18.11
CA LEU A 23 23.78 -1.66 -19.55
C LEU A 23 24.79 -0.87 -20.40
N HIS A 24 25.25 0.29 -19.91
CA HIS A 24 26.28 1.07 -20.58
C HIS A 24 27.64 0.37 -20.51
N TYR A 25 28.05 -0.04 -19.30
CA TYR A 25 29.37 -0.62 -19.07
C TYR A 25 29.48 -2.12 -19.38
N SER A 26 28.40 -2.89 -19.23
CA SER A 26 28.41 -4.33 -19.52
C SER A 26 27.79 -4.62 -20.88
N ARG A 27 28.66 -4.74 -21.90
CA ARG A 27 28.25 -5.20 -23.24
C ARG A 27 27.56 -6.58 -23.21
N PRO A 28 28.06 -7.60 -22.49
CA PRO A 28 27.39 -8.91 -22.42
C PRO A 28 25.98 -8.81 -21.84
N LEU A 29 25.79 -8.02 -20.79
CA LEU A 29 24.46 -7.80 -20.19
C LEU A 29 23.52 -7.10 -21.17
N ARG A 30 24.03 -6.11 -21.90
CA ARG A 30 23.27 -5.37 -22.91
C ARG A 30 22.84 -6.27 -24.07
N GLU A 31 23.74 -7.10 -24.58
CA GLU A 31 23.47 -8.07 -25.64
C GLU A 31 22.48 -9.14 -25.17
N PHE A 32 22.64 -9.65 -23.94
CA PHE A 32 21.68 -10.57 -23.31
C PHE A 32 20.27 -9.99 -23.24
N CYS A 33 20.14 -8.69 -22.93
CA CYS A 33 18.86 -7.99 -22.91
C CYS A 33 18.29 -7.67 -24.32
N GLY A 34 19.00 -8.04 -25.39
CA GLY A 34 18.62 -7.81 -26.78
C GLY A 34 18.84 -6.37 -27.26
N PHE A 35 19.73 -5.61 -26.61
CA PHE A 35 19.96 -4.21 -26.94
C PHE A 35 21.24 -4.01 -27.76
N THR A 36 21.15 -3.29 -28.88
CA THR A 36 22.33 -2.83 -29.64
C THR A 36 22.91 -1.54 -29.05
N LYS A 37 22.06 -0.70 -28.44
CA LYS A 37 22.41 0.54 -27.75
C LYS A 37 21.67 0.62 -26.41
N VAL A 38 22.20 1.39 -25.47
CA VAL A 38 21.55 1.63 -24.17
C VAL A 38 20.20 2.33 -24.39
N PRO A 39 19.10 1.85 -23.80
CA PRO A 39 17.81 2.52 -23.94
C PRO A 39 17.77 3.84 -23.14
N ASP A 40 16.92 4.76 -23.57
CA ASP A 40 16.67 6.00 -22.82
C ASP A 40 15.78 5.74 -21.59
N ALA A 41 15.95 6.54 -20.54
CA ALA A 41 15.14 6.43 -19.32
C ALA A 41 13.63 6.56 -19.60
N SER A 42 13.24 7.44 -20.54
CA SER A 42 11.84 7.63 -20.94
C SER A 42 11.24 6.37 -21.57
N LYS A 43 12.03 5.55 -22.27
CA LYS A 43 11.57 4.29 -22.85
C LYS A 43 11.26 3.25 -21.78
N ILE A 44 11.98 3.26 -20.66
CA ILE A 44 11.69 2.38 -19.52
C ILE A 44 10.33 2.76 -18.91
N THR A 45 10.12 4.04 -18.62
CA THR A 45 8.84 4.52 -18.05
C THR A 45 7.68 4.23 -18.98
N ARG A 46 7.83 4.51 -20.28
CA ARG A 46 6.79 4.25 -21.28
C ARG A 46 6.48 2.75 -21.38
N PHE A 47 7.50 1.89 -21.41
CA PHE A 47 7.29 0.44 -21.44
C PHE A 47 6.46 -0.05 -20.24
N LYS A 48 6.80 0.39 -19.02
CA LYS A 48 6.06 0.03 -17.79
C LYS A 48 4.58 0.45 -17.87
N GLN A 49 4.28 1.57 -18.51
CA GLN A 49 2.91 2.09 -18.60
C GLN A 49 2.12 1.47 -19.74
N ASP A 50 2.71 1.33 -20.92
CA ASP A 50 2.05 0.87 -22.14
C ASP A 50 1.76 -0.64 -22.08
N PHE A 51 2.64 -1.42 -21.44
CA PHE A 51 2.52 -2.88 -21.34
C PHE A 51 2.00 -3.36 -19.97
N LEU A 52 1.34 -2.49 -19.20
CA LEU A 52 0.88 -2.84 -17.84
C LEU A 52 -0.07 -4.05 -17.84
N SER A 53 -1.00 -4.12 -18.80
CA SER A 53 -1.91 -5.26 -18.96
C SER A 53 -1.16 -6.54 -19.33
N ASP A 54 -0.16 -6.45 -20.20
CA ASP A 54 0.64 -7.61 -20.60
C ASP A 54 1.48 -8.13 -19.43
N LEU A 55 2.04 -7.22 -18.60
CA LEU A 55 2.73 -7.59 -17.38
C LEU A 55 1.80 -8.32 -16.40
N GLN A 56 0.55 -7.86 -16.26
CA GLN A 56 -0.45 -8.56 -15.45
C GLN A 56 -0.69 -9.97 -16.00
N SER A 57 -0.91 -10.12 -17.31
CA SER A 57 -1.11 -11.44 -17.92
C SER A 57 0.10 -12.36 -17.76
N VAL A 58 1.34 -11.84 -17.88
CA VAL A 58 2.55 -12.64 -17.62
C VAL A 58 2.61 -13.09 -16.16
N PHE A 59 2.27 -12.20 -15.22
CA PHE A 59 2.19 -12.54 -13.81
C PHE A 59 1.16 -13.64 -13.55
N ASP A 60 -0.07 -13.47 -14.04
CA ASP A 60 -1.16 -14.43 -13.83
C ASP A 60 -0.80 -15.82 -14.40
N ASN A 61 -0.26 -15.88 -15.62
CA ASN A 61 0.19 -17.15 -16.20
C ASN A 61 1.33 -17.80 -15.41
N LEU A 62 2.25 -17.00 -14.84
CA LEU A 62 3.32 -17.53 -13.99
C LEU A 62 2.78 -18.05 -12.65
N VAL A 63 1.72 -17.44 -12.11
CA VAL A 63 1.04 -17.96 -10.92
C VAL A 63 0.52 -19.36 -11.20
N ASP A 64 -0.18 -19.57 -12.32
CA ASP A 64 -0.71 -20.89 -12.70
C ASP A 64 0.39 -21.95 -12.85
N ILE A 65 1.57 -21.56 -13.36
CA ILE A 65 2.72 -22.46 -13.52
C ILE A 65 3.39 -22.78 -12.16
N THR A 66 3.47 -21.79 -11.26
CA THR A 66 4.23 -21.92 -10.01
C THR A 66 3.41 -22.44 -8.86
N GLU A 67 2.08 -22.32 -8.90
CA GLU A 67 1.18 -22.88 -7.88
C GLU A 67 1.50 -24.35 -7.60
N PRO A 68 1.47 -25.28 -8.60
CA PRO A 68 1.64 -26.70 -8.31
C PRO A 68 3.04 -27.02 -7.80
N ILE A 69 4.04 -26.24 -8.23
CA ILE A 69 5.42 -26.35 -7.74
C ILE A 69 5.47 -25.97 -6.25
N CYS A 70 4.83 -24.87 -5.86
CA CYS A 70 4.76 -24.44 -4.47
C CYS A 70 4.02 -25.45 -3.58
N GLN A 71 2.94 -26.06 -4.08
CA GLN A 71 2.21 -27.12 -3.38
C GLN A 71 3.07 -28.37 -3.16
N ASP A 72 3.84 -28.78 -4.17
CA ASP A 72 4.75 -29.93 -4.09
C ASP A 72 5.93 -29.68 -3.14
N ILE A 73 6.36 -28.42 -2.98
CA ILE A 73 7.39 -28.03 -2.01
C ILE A 73 6.85 -28.05 -0.59
N ASP A 74 5.74 -27.36 -0.33
CA ASP A 74 5.10 -27.29 0.98
C ASP A 74 3.63 -26.88 0.85
N ASN A 75 2.74 -27.87 0.89
CA ASN A 75 1.30 -27.69 0.78
C ASN A 75 0.70 -26.78 1.89
N ASN A 76 1.25 -26.83 3.11
CA ASN A 76 0.75 -26.04 4.22
C ASN A 76 1.11 -24.56 4.05
N LEU A 77 2.33 -24.27 3.60
CA LEU A 77 2.75 -22.89 3.33
C LEU A 77 2.09 -22.32 2.07
N ALA A 78 1.92 -23.13 1.01
CA ALA A 78 1.29 -22.71 -0.23
C ALA A 78 -0.22 -22.40 -0.07
N SER A 79 -0.91 -23.11 0.82
CA SER A 79 -2.33 -22.87 1.11
C SER A 79 -2.60 -21.65 2.02
N MET A 80 -1.55 -21.02 2.56
CA MET A 80 -1.69 -19.85 3.42
C MET A 80 -2.00 -18.58 2.61
N LEU A 81 -3.22 -18.06 2.75
CA LEU A 81 -3.61 -16.79 2.14
C LEU A 81 -2.98 -15.60 2.88
N LEU A 82 -2.11 -14.85 2.19
CA LEU A 82 -1.49 -13.63 2.69
C LEU A 82 -2.39 -12.42 2.39
N PHE A 83 -3.24 -12.02 3.35
CA PHE A 83 -4.15 -10.89 3.20
C PHE A 83 -3.56 -9.51 3.59
N ASP A 84 -2.30 -9.45 4.03
CA ASP A 84 -1.69 -8.19 4.47
C ASP A 84 -0.78 -7.59 3.39
N THR A 85 -1.28 -6.56 2.69
CA THR A 85 -0.48 -5.74 1.77
C THR A 85 -0.03 -4.43 2.41
N SER A 86 -0.37 -4.17 3.68
CA SER A 86 -0.04 -2.91 4.38
C SER A 86 1.46 -2.72 4.54
N GLY A 87 2.23 -3.81 4.49
CA GLY A 87 3.68 -3.72 4.46
C GLY A 87 4.19 -3.09 3.17
N ILE A 88 3.51 -3.15 2.04
CA ILE A 88 3.96 -2.55 0.77
C ILE A 88 3.57 -1.06 0.74
N GLU A 89 4.37 -0.23 1.40
CA GLU A 89 4.16 1.22 1.40
C GLU A 89 4.69 1.85 0.11
N ALA A 90 3.78 2.35 -0.71
CA ALA A 90 4.14 3.14 -1.89
C ALA A 90 4.77 4.48 -1.48
N TYR A 91 5.72 4.97 -2.28
CA TYR A 91 6.21 6.34 -2.16
C TYR A 91 5.15 7.33 -2.67
N VAL A 92 4.22 7.70 -1.79
CA VAL A 92 3.20 8.72 -2.05
C VAL A 92 3.70 10.09 -1.59
N THR A 93 3.21 11.15 -2.25
CA THR A 93 3.62 12.53 -1.92
C THR A 93 3.33 12.90 -0.47
N GLU A 94 2.28 12.30 0.09
CA GLU A 94 1.78 12.41 1.45
C GLU A 94 2.81 11.93 2.49
N ASN A 95 3.68 10.98 2.13
CA ASN A 95 4.72 10.45 3.01
C ASN A 95 5.93 11.39 3.14
N ASN A 96 5.98 12.49 2.36
CA ASN A 96 7.03 13.49 2.47
C ASN A 96 6.68 14.52 3.55
N PRO A 97 7.53 14.75 4.58
CA PRO A 97 7.24 15.76 5.61
C PRO A 97 7.07 17.18 5.05
N LYS A 98 7.62 17.49 3.86
CA LYS A 98 7.40 18.75 3.15
C LYS A 98 5.98 18.89 2.61
N TYR A 99 5.30 17.78 2.28
CA TYR A 99 3.92 17.80 1.82
C TYR A 99 2.99 18.28 2.93
N ALA A 100 3.11 17.73 4.14
CA ALA A 100 2.35 18.20 5.30
C ALA A 100 2.60 19.70 5.54
N ASN A 101 3.85 20.16 5.48
CA ASN A 101 4.19 21.59 5.60
C ASN A 101 3.55 22.45 4.50
N ARG A 102 3.49 21.96 3.25
CA ARG A 102 2.83 22.63 2.13
C ARG A 102 1.33 22.74 2.36
N ILE A 103 0.67 21.65 2.78
CA ILE A 103 -0.76 21.64 3.11
C ILE A 103 -1.03 22.58 4.29
N ILE A 104 -0.22 22.55 5.35
CA ILE A 104 -0.32 23.47 6.49
C ILE A 104 -0.21 24.93 6.02
N LYS A 105 0.74 25.24 5.12
CA LYS A 105 0.90 26.60 4.58
C LYS A 105 -0.32 27.04 3.77
N GLN A 106 -0.87 26.15 2.94
CA GLN A 106 -2.12 26.39 2.19
C GLN A 106 -3.30 26.62 3.13
N LEU A 107 -3.45 25.79 4.16
CA LEU A 107 -4.50 25.91 5.17
C LEU A 107 -4.37 27.20 5.99
N LYS A 108 -3.15 27.62 6.36
CA LYS A 108 -2.90 28.91 7.03
C LYS A 108 -3.26 30.09 6.13
N ALA A 109 -2.90 30.04 4.86
CA ALA A 109 -3.25 31.09 3.89
C ALA A 109 -4.77 31.15 3.67
N TYR A 110 -5.43 30.00 3.52
CA TYR A 110 -6.87 29.88 3.42
C TYR A 110 -7.59 30.40 4.66
N ALA A 111 -7.10 30.04 5.86
CA ALA A 111 -7.66 30.52 7.12
C ALA A 111 -7.53 32.03 7.29
N LYS A 112 -6.37 32.59 6.92
CA LYS A 112 -6.15 34.04 6.89
C LYS A 112 -7.09 34.75 5.90
N ALA A 113 -7.28 34.19 4.71
CA ALA A 113 -8.14 34.78 3.69
C ALA A 113 -9.63 34.75 4.07
N ASN A 114 -10.05 33.76 4.87
CA ASN A 114 -11.45 33.58 5.28
C ASN A 114 -11.73 34.04 6.72
N ASN A 115 -10.76 34.68 7.40
CA ASN A 115 -10.87 35.15 8.78
C ASN A 115 -11.31 34.07 9.80
N PHE A 116 -10.89 32.81 9.65
CA PHE A 116 -11.11 31.81 10.70
C PHE A 116 -10.27 32.19 11.92
N ASN A 117 -10.93 32.33 13.08
CA ASN A 117 -10.37 33.00 14.25
C ASN A 117 -9.58 32.01 15.14
N SER A 118 -8.82 32.54 16.11
CA SER A 118 -7.91 31.79 16.99
C SER A 118 -8.60 30.94 18.08
N SER A 119 -9.89 30.64 17.95
CA SER A 119 -10.67 29.90 18.96
C SER A 119 -10.72 28.38 18.72
N TYR A 120 -9.93 27.87 17.77
CA TYR A 120 -9.79 26.43 17.55
C TYR A 120 -9.01 25.78 18.70
N ASP A 121 -9.72 25.16 19.63
CA ASP A 121 -9.14 24.29 20.65
C ASP A 121 -9.11 22.82 20.14
N PRO A 122 -7.95 22.30 19.72
CA PRO A 122 -7.82 20.93 19.21
C PRO A 122 -7.98 19.87 20.30
N LEU A 123 -8.02 20.24 21.59
CA LEU A 123 -8.09 19.33 22.72
C LEU A 123 -9.52 19.05 23.19
N LEU A 124 -10.53 19.77 22.67
CA LEU A 124 -11.94 19.50 22.99
C LEU A 124 -12.35 18.10 22.51
N PRO A 125 -12.62 17.15 23.43
CA PRO A 125 -12.96 15.79 23.04
C PRO A 125 -14.34 15.77 22.36
N MET A 126 -14.43 15.07 21.24
CA MET A 126 -15.69 14.90 20.53
C MET A 126 -16.69 14.09 21.35
N LYS A 127 -17.96 14.46 21.28
CA LYS A 127 -19.04 13.77 21.99
C LYS A 127 -19.45 12.52 21.22
N ARG A 128 -19.57 11.37 21.91
CA ARG A 128 -20.14 10.15 21.31
C ARG A 128 -21.64 10.36 21.06
N GLU A 129 -22.08 10.22 19.81
CA GLU A 129 -23.50 10.20 19.44
C GLU A 129 -23.94 8.73 19.37
N GLY A 130 -24.88 8.35 20.23
CA GLY A 130 -25.47 7.02 20.18
C GLY A 130 -26.18 6.81 18.85
N SER A 131 -25.91 5.69 18.19
CA SER A 131 -26.66 5.27 17.01
C SER A 131 -27.49 4.04 17.34
N LYS A 132 -28.74 4.01 16.86
CA LYS A 132 -29.57 2.79 16.82
C LYS A 132 -29.23 1.89 15.61
N SER A 133 -28.37 2.37 14.71
CA SER A 133 -27.94 1.62 13.53
C SER A 133 -26.68 0.80 13.81
N ASN A 134 -26.63 -0.40 13.24
CA ASN A 134 -25.44 -1.24 13.23
C ASN A 134 -24.73 -1.15 11.89
N LEU A 135 -23.42 -1.40 11.91
CA LEU A 135 -22.60 -1.60 10.72
C LEU A 135 -22.96 -2.95 10.07
N ARG A 136 -22.45 -3.22 8.86
CA ARG A 136 -22.65 -4.53 8.19
C ARG A 136 -22.15 -5.70 9.05
N SER A 137 -21.14 -5.44 9.88
CA SER A 137 -20.56 -6.34 10.89
C SER A 137 -21.44 -6.53 12.14
N LYS A 138 -22.64 -5.95 12.19
CA LYS A 138 -23.56 -5.93 13.34
C LYS A 138 -23.05 -5.16 14.58
N LEU A 139 -21.86 -4.57 14.52
CA LEU A 139 -21.36 -3.67 15.57
C LEU A 139 -22.15 -2.35 15.60
N PRO A 140 -22.44 -1.78 16.78
CA PRO A 140 -23.05 -0.46 16.87
C PRO A 140 -22.21 0.59 16.15
N THR A 141 -22.87 1.45 15.36
CA THR A 141 -22.17 2.53 14.65
C THR A 141 -21.50 3.47 15.66
N MET A 142 -20.19 3.62 15.57
CA MET A 142 -19.43 4.53 16.42
C MET A 142 -19.29 5.89 15.75
N LYS A 143 -20.16 6.82 16.15
CA LYS A 143 -20.19 8.19 15.65
C LYS A 143 -19.79 9.17 16.74
N PHE A 144 -18.89 10.07 16.41
CA PHE A 144 -18.45 11.16 17.26
C PHE A 144 -18.77 12.49 16.59
N VAL A 145 -19.34 13.42 17.33
CA VAL A 145 -19.81 14.72 16.86
C VAL A 145 -19.19 15.85 17.66
N CYS A 146 -19.26 17.06 17.12
CA CYS A 146 -18.84 18.27 17.83
C CYS A 146 -19.51 18.32 19.24
N PRO A 147 -18.75 18.63 20.31
CA PRO A 147 -19.30 18.67 21.66
C PRO A 147 -20.35 19.78 21.85
N LYS A 148 -20.24 20.89 21.10
CA LYS A 148 -21.21 22.00 21.08
C LYS A 148 -22.39 21.78 20.11
N MET A 149 -22.55 20.58 19.53
CA MET A 149 -23.70 20.24 18.69
C MET A 149 -24.92 19.90 19.54
N LYS A 150 -26.07 20.47 19.20
CA LYS A 150 -27.38 20.19 19.80
C LYS A 150 -28.40 19.82 18.73
N TRP A 151 -29.41 19.05 19.13
CA TRP A 151 -30.59 18.80 18.31
C TRP A 151 -31.59 19.93 18.54
N GLU A 152 -32.01 20.56 17.45
CA GLU A 152 -33.04 21.59 17.47
C GLU A 152 -34.22 21.18 16.60
N TYR A 153 -35.42 21.39 17.13
CA TYR A 153 -36.65 21.16 16.39
C TYR A 153 -37.07 22.43 15.66
N ASN A 154 -37.11 22.37 14.34
CA ASN A 154 -37.65 23.44 13.52
C ASN A 154 -39.17 23.21 13.32
N ARG A 155 -39.97 24.14 13.85
CA ARG A 155 -41.44 24.07 13.80
C ARG A 155 -42.01 24.35 12.41
N GLN A 156 -41.29 25.07 11.55
CA GLN A 156 -41.75 25.45 10.22
C GLN A 156 -41.75 24.24 9.27
N ASP A 157 -40.66 23.48 9.27
CA ASP A 157 -40.48 22.28 8.45
C ASP A 157 -40.81 20.97 9.21
N LYS A 158 -41.22 21.10 10.48
CA LYS A 158 -41.53 19.99 11.40
C LYS A 158 -40.40 18.96 11.51
N SER A 159 -39.15 19.38 11.35
CA SER A 159 -37.98 18.50 11.36
C SER A 159 -37.05 18.75 12.55
N SER A 160 -36.34 17.72 12.99
CA SER A 160 -35.23 17.86 13.94
C SER A 160 -33.92 17.91 13.17
N ARG A 161 -33.08 18.91 13.45
CA ARG A 161 -31.78 19.07 12.81
C ARG A 161 -30.67 19.22 13.83
N ARG A 162 -29.47 18.81 13.45
CA ARG A 162 -28.25 19.00 14.23
C ARG A 162 -27.73 20.42 13.98
N VAL A 163 -27.56 21.19 15.04
CA VAL A 163 -27.09 22.57 14.99
C VAL A 163 -25.84 22.71 15.85
N CYS A 164 -24.78 23.24 15.25
CA CYS A 164 -23.52 23.51 15.91
C CYS A 164 -23.55 24.91 16.52
N HIS A 165 -23.26 25.02 17.82
CA HIS A 165 -23.16 26.29 18.54
C HIS A 165 -21.71 26.68 18.85
N CYS A 166 -20.78 26.32 17.97
CA CYS A 166 -19.42 26.85 18.09
C CYS A 166 -19.44 28.31 17.67
N ASP A 167 -18.92 29.19 18.52
CA ASP A 167 -18.73 30.62 18.22
C ASP A 167 -17.84 30.80 16.97
N ASP A 168 -16.84 29.93 16.83
CA ASP A 168 -16.01 29.78 15.64
C ASP A 168 -15.99 28.30 15.19
N PRO A 169 -16.88 27.90 14.26
CA PRO A 169 -17.02 26.50 13.86
C PRO A 169 -15.86 26.04 12.96
N CYS A 170 -15.25 24.90 13.33
CA CYS A 170 -14.16 24.29 12.57
C CYS A 170 -14.56 23.69 11.19
N THR A 171 -15.85 23.67 10.86
CA THR A 171 -16.37 23.22 9.56
C THR A 171 -17.53 24.13 9.14
N THR A 172 -17.76 24.26 7.83
CA THR A 172 -18.91 24.98 7.26
C THR A 172 -20.23 24.21 7.40
N SER A 173 -20.20 22.98 7.93
CA SER A 173 -21.40 22.17 8.14
C SER A 173 -22.21 22.72 9.30
N SER A 174 -23.52 22.83 9.11
CA SER A 174 -24.48 23.24 10.14
C SER A 174 -24.44 22.38 11.41
N CYS A 175 -23.97 21.12 11.32
CA CYS A 175 -23.87 20.19 12.44
C CYS A 175 -22.46 20.06 13.03
N GLY A 176 -21.48 20.82 12.52
CA GLY A 176 -20.08 20.78 12.95
C GLY A 176 -19.34 19.54 12.44
N LYS A 177 -18.16 19.26 13.02
CA LYS A 177 -17.33 18.10 12.66
C LYS A 177 -17.98 16.80 13.13
N MET A 178 -17.97 15.79 12.24
CA MET A 178 -18.40 14.43 12.56
C MET A 178 -17.31 13.44 12.14
N ILE A 179 -17.04 12.46 12.98
CA ILE A 179 -16.11 11.36 12.72
C ILE A 179 -16.86 10.03 12.91
N TYR A 180 -16.65 9.13 11.97
CA TYR A 180 -17.15 7.76 12.03
C TYR A 180 -15.98 6.82 12.21
N VAL A 181 -16.06 5.90 13.18
CA VAL A 181 -15.08 4.83 13.36
C VAL A 181 -15.69 3.55 12.81
N TYR A 182 -14.99 2.92 11.87
CA TYR A 182 -15.37 1.66 11.23
C TYR A 182 -14.33 0.59 11.59
N PRO A 183 -14.52 -0.15 12.70
CA PRO A 183 -13.59 -1.21 13.10
C PRO A 183 -13.28 -2.19 11.98
N GLU A 184 -14.29 -2.57 11.20
CA GLU A 184 -14.15 -3.50 10.09
C GLU A 184 -13.27 -2.98 8.93
N LYS A 185 -13.01 -1.67 8.85
CA LYS A 185 -12.16 -1.08 7.80
C LYS A 185 -10.70 -0.94 8.23
N ASN A 186 -10.38 -1.13 9.52
CA ASN A 186 -9.02 -1.04 10.03
C ASN A 186 -8.76 -2.17 11.02
N LEU A 187 -8.65 -3.39 10.48
CA LEU A 187 -8.38 -4.60 11.25
C LEU A 187 -7.04 -4.52 12.03
N ARG A 188 -6.11 -3.66 11.62
CA ARG A 188 -4.85 -3.43 12.36
C ARG A 188 -5.09 -2.72 13.69
N ALA A 189 -5.95 -1.70 13.68
CA ALA A 189 -6.36 -1.00 14.89
C ALA A 189 -7.40 -1.81 15.68
N TYR A 190 -8.27 -2.55 14.99
CA TYR A 190 -9.42 -3.27 15.56
C TYR A 190 -9.52 -4.70 15.03
N PRO A 191 -8.67 -5.63 15.52
CA PRO A 191 -8.51 -6.97 14.92
C PRO A 191 -9.69 -7.94 15.09
N GLY A 192 -10.77 -7.53 15.75
CA GLY A 192 -11.93 -8.41 16.01
C GLY A 192 -11.68 -9.49 17.08
N VAL A 193 -10.43 -9.84 17.33
CA VAL A 193 -9.97 -10.75 18.39
C VAL A 193 -9.27 -9.95 19.50
N GLU A 194 -9.51 -10.31 20.76
CA GLU A 194 -8.88 -9.65 21.90
C GLU A 194 -7.37 -9.88 21.92
N ARG A 195 -6.60 -8.80 22.06
CA ARG A 195 -5.12 -8.88 22.12
C ARG A 195 -4.70 -9.62 23.39
N GLY A 196 -3.77 -10.55 23.23
CA GLY A 196 -3.31 -11.42 24.34
C GLY A 196 -4.22 -12.61 24.62
N SER A 197 -5.29 -12.81 23.83
CA SER A 197 -6.00 -14.09 23.83
C SER A 197 -5.20 -15.17 23.09
N LYS A 198 -5.50 -16.45 23.37
CA LYS A 198 -4.85 -17.58 22.70
C LYS A 198 -5.05 -17.55 21.18
N GLU A 199 -6.26 -17.19 20.72
CA GLU A 199 -6.59 -17.05 19.30
C GLU A 199 -5.77 -15.93 18.64
N TRP A 200 -5.59 -14.80 19.34
CA TRP A 200 -4.72 -13.72 18.88
C TRP A 200 -3.27 -14.20 18.77
N ASP A 201 -2.75 -14.90 19.76
CA ASP A 201 -1.35 -15.37 19.75
C ASP A 201 -1.09 -16.39 18.64
N GLU A 202 -2.04 -17.28 18.35
CA GLU A 202 -1.97 -18.22 17.23
C GLU A 202 -2.01 -17.49 15.88
N THR A 203 -2.92 -16.55 15.69
CA THR A 203 -3.05 -15.74 14.47
C THR A 203 -1.84 -14.82 14.26
N TYR A 204 -1.32 -14.23 15.33
CA TYR A 204 -0.20 -13.30 15.27
C TYR A 204 1.12 -14.00 14.88
N LYS A 205 1.27 -15.31 15.16
CA LYS A 205 2.41 -16.10 14.65
C LYS A 205 2.44 -16.18 13.13
N ILE A 206 1.27 -16.30 12.49
CA ILE A 206 1.14 -16.28 11.02
C ILE A 206 1.57 -14.92 10.48
N ARG A 207 1.18 -13.83 11.15
CA ARG A 207 1.56 -12.46 10.76
C ARG A 207 3.08 -12.27 10.69
N VAL A 208 3.83 -12.82 11.65
CA VAL A 208 5.31 -12.71 11.61
C VAL A 208 5.88 -13.30 10.32
N ASN A 209 5.30 -14.40 9.83
CA ASN A 209 5.71 -14.98 8.55
C ASN A 209 5.33 -14.09 7.37
N VAL A 210 4.15 -13.46 7.40
CA VAL A 210 3.72 -12.51 6.36
C VAL A 210 4.68 -11.31 6.29
N GLU A 211 4.97 -10.68 7.42
CA GLU A 211 5.86 -9.52 7.50
C GLU A 211 7.29 -9.88 7.04
N LYS A 212 7.79 -11.07 7.40
CA LYS A 212 9.07 -11.59 6.91
C LYS A 212 9.05 -11.80 5.39
N SER A 213 7.98 -12.37 4.85
CA SER A 213 7.81 -12.57 3.40
C SER A 213 7.75 -11.25 2.65
N ILE A 214 7.02 -10.25 3.17
CA ILE A 214 6.97 -8.89 2.60
C ILE A 214 8.36 -8.25 2.66
N ASN A 215 9.06 -8.36 3.79
CA ASN A 215 10.41 -7.80 3.92
C ASN A 215 11.37 -8.45 2.92
N HIS A 216 11.33 -9.78 2.80
CA HIS A 216 12.09 -10.51 1.79
C HIS A 216 11.74 -10.07 0.37
N PHE A 217 10.45 -9.93 0.06
CA PHE A 217 9.98 -9.46 -1.25
C PHE A 217 10.53 -8.06 -1.57
N LYS A 218 10.44 -7.16 -0.60
CA LYS A 218 10.96 -5.79 -0.71
C LYS A 218 12.45 -5.72 -0.97
N ASP A 219 13.22 -6.48 -0.21
CA ASP A 219 14.68 -6.42 -0.24
C ASP A 219 15.24 -7.21 -1.43
N SER A 220 14.72 -8.41 -1.67
CA SER A 220 15.23 -9.31 -2.70
C SER A 220 14.74 -8.98 -4.10
N PHE A 221 13.56 -8.37 -4.24
CA PHE A 221 12.98 -7.99 -5.53
C PHE A 221 12.79 -6.48 -5.66
N CYS A 222 13.57 -5.68 -4.93
CA CYS A 222 13.76 -4.26 -5.22
C CYS A 222 12.53 -3.35 -5.07
N VAL A 223 11.60 -3.65 -4.16
CA VAL A 223 10.41 -2.81 -3.96
C VAL A 223 10.66 -1.70 -2.93
N ALA A 224 11.41 -1.97 -1.86
CA ALA A 224 11.56 -1.04 -0.72
C ALA A 224 12.06 0.36 -1.08
N ASN A 225 13.02 0.45 -2.01
CA ASN A 225 13.73 1.70 -2.29
C ASN A 225 13.21 2.44 -3.54
N ARG A 226 12.12 1.96 -4.16
CA ARG A 226 11.56 2.60 -5.35
C ARG A 226 10.83 3.90 -5.00
N LYS A 227 11.28 4.99 -5.62
CA LYS A 227 10.71 6.35 -5.45
C LYS A 227 9.78 6.71 -6.62
N THR A 228 8.92 5.79 -7.02
CA THR A 228 7.97 5.98 -8.12
C THR A 228 6.68 6.58 -7.58
N THR A 229 6.29 7.77 -8.06
CA THR A 229 5.04 8.44 -7.66
C THR A 229 3.87 8.18 -8.60
N ASN A 230 4.13 7.71 -9.83
CA ASN A 230 3.10 7.42 -10.81
C ASN A 230 2.48 6.05 -10.53
N GLU A 231 1.16 6.01 -10.36
CA GLU A 231 0.41 4.79 -10.02
C GLU A 231 0.63 3.65 -11.00
N LYS A 232 0.53 3.90 -12.31
CA LYS A 232 0.72 2.86 -13.34
C LYS A 232 2.14 2.30 -13.33
N THR A 233 3.13 3.18 -13.20
CA THR A 233 4.54 2.75 -13.13
C THR A 233 4.83 1.97 -11.85
N LEU A 234 4.25 2.38 -10.72
CA LEU A 234 4.35 1.66 -9.46
C LEU A 234 3.71 0.27 -9.56
N HIS A 235 2.52 0.18 -10.15
CA HIS A 235 1.84 -1.10 -10.38
C HIS A 235 2.70 -2.02 -11.26
N ALA A 236 3.26 -1.51 -12.36
CA ALA A 236 4.17 -2.26 -13.19
C ALA A 236 5.42 -2.72 -12.44
N ASP A 237 6.01 -1.88 -11.58
CA ASP A 237 7.17 -2.26 -10.75
C ASP A 237 6.81 -3.40 -9.77
N LEU A 238 5.61 -3.39 -9.17
CA LEU A 238 5.12 -4.48 -8.32
C LEU A 238 4.94 -5.78 -9.10
N LEU A 239 4.33 -5.71 -10.30
CA LEU A 239 4.17 -6.87 -11.17
C LEU A 239 5.52 -7.44 -11.61
N LEU A 240 6.48 -6.59 -12.00
CA LEU A 240 7.84 -7.02 -12.37
C LEU A 240 8.57 -7.69 -11.19
N SER A 241 8.34 -7.21 -9.97
CA SER A 241 8.87 -7.82 -8.74
C SER A 241 8.27 -9.21 -8.53
N GLY A 242 6.94 -9.33 -8.66
CA GLY A 242 6.22 -10.61 -8.58
C GLY A 242 6.67 -11.60 -9.65
N ILE A 243 6.73 -11.17 -10.92
CA ILE A 243 7.24 -11.97 -12.04
C ILE A 243 8.66 -12.48 -11.75
N SER A 244 9.54 -11.62 -11.24
CA SER A 244 10.93 -12.01 -10.92
C SER A 244 11.00 -13.03 -9.78
N GLN A 245 10.12 -12.91 -8.78
CA GLN A 245 9.98 -13.91 -7.73
C GLN A 245 9.48 -15.25 -8.27
N LEU A 246 8.43 -15.25 -9.10
CA LEU A 246 7.90 -16.49 -9.68
C LEU A 246 8.89 -17.15 -10.64
N LEU A 247 9.63 -16.37 -11.43
CA LEU A 247 10.73 -16.89 -12.25
C LEU A 247 11.85 -17.52 -11.40
N THR A 248 12.12 -16.98 -10.21
CA THR A 248 13.07 -17.62 -9.26
C THR A 248 12.58 -19.00 -8.86
N VAL A 249 11.28 -19.17 -8.58
CA VAL A 249 10.69 -20.48 -8.26
C VAL A 249 10.84 -21.44 -9.45
N VAL A 250 10.46 -21.00 -10.65
CA VAL A 250 10.57 -21.83 -11.89
C VAL A 250 12.01 -22.27 -12.12
N VAL A 251 12.97 -21.35 -12.05
CA VAL A 251 14.39 -21.67 -12.28
C VAL A 251 14.89 -22.65 -11.23
N ALA A 252 14.61 -22.40 -9.94
CA ALA A 252 15.04 -23.26 -8.83
C ALA A 252 14.48 -24.69 -8.95
N ASP A 253 13.21 -24.83 -9.36
CA ASP A 253 12.61 -26.13 -9.63
C ASP A 253 13.27 -26.83 -10.83
N LYS A 254 13.47 -26.12 -11.95
CA LYS A 254 14.06 -26.71 -13.18
C LYS A 254 15.50 -27.18 -13.02
N ILE A 255 16.27 -26.55 -12.13
CA ILE A 255 17.64 -26.98 -11.80
C ILE A 255 17.70 -27.96 -10.62
N ASN A 256 16.55 -28.42 -10.11
CA ASN A 256 16.42 -29.30 -8.94
C ASN A 256 17.08 -28.74 -7.67
N GLN A 257 17.05 -27.42 -7.50
CA GLN A 257 17.59 -26.74 -6.31
C GLN A 257 16.51 -25.93 -5.60
N ARG A 258 15.45 -26.64 -5.19
CA ARG A 258 14.27 -26.06 -4.53
C ARG A 258 14.58 -25.32 -3.22
N GLN A 259 15.75 -25.56 -2.61
CA GLN A 259 16.21 -24.79 -1.45
C GLN A 259 16.45 -23.30 -1.77
N HIS A 260 16.62 -22.93 -3.04
CA HIS A 260 16.90 -21.55 -3.48
C HIS A 260 15.70 -20.83 -4.11
N ILE A 261 14.47 -21.34 -3.94
CA ILE A 261 13.22 -20.75 -4.48
C ILE A 261 12.95 -19.31 -4.02
N ARG A 262 13.63 -18.85 -2.96
CA ARG A 262 13.46 -17.49 -2.40
C ARG A 262 14.35 -16.47 -3.08
N SER A 263 15.50 -16.85 -3.61
CA SER A 263 16.42 -15.91 -4.28
C SER A 263 17.45 -16.66 -5.11
N LEU A 264 17.60 -16.29 -6.38
CA LEU A 264 18.71 -16.79 -7.21
C LEU A 264 20.06 -16.16 -6.85
N LYS A 265 20.11 -15.15 -5.97
CA LYS A 265 21.37 -14.51 -5.60
C LYS A 265 22.34 -15.46 -4.90
N SER A 266 21.83 -16.50 -4.24
CA SER A 266 22.67 -17.53 -3.63
C SER A 266 23.51 -18.32 -4.62
N PHE A 267 23.22 -18.26 -5.92
CA PHE A 267 24.01 -18.92 -6.97
C PHE A 267 25.23 -18.13 -7.44
N ILE A 268 25.31 -16.85 -7.08
CA ILE A 268 26.34 -15.92 -7.59
C ILE A 268 27.38 -15.60 -6.51
N ALA A 269 27.14 -16.06 -5.28
CA ALA A 269 28.03 -15.90 -4.12
C ALA A 269 28.96 -17.11 -3.96
#